data_AF-F8X2E6-F1
#
_entry.id   AF-F8X2E6-F1
#
_cell.length_a   1.000
_cell.length_b   1.000
_cell.length_c   1.000
_cell.angle_alpha   90.00
_cell.angle_beta   90.00
_cell.angle_gamma   90.00
#
_symmetry.space_group_name_H-M   'P 1'
#
loop_
_entity.id
_entity.type
_entity.pdbx_description
1 polymer ?
#
loop_
_entity_poly.entity_id
_entity_poly.type
_entity_poly.pdbx_seq_one_letter_code
_entity_poly.pdbx_strand_id
1 'polypeptide(L)'
;MGALKIDIQDFKPCLTDESIDKLVKLIMSDLDIYSYEGHRLRSFECTNGIRVDVEANYRGSAYRSIQLKNVYVMYNDGDDYRSIEEYEETLNSLLSDAIGELNYKEEEEYEYEKQYS
;
A
#
# COMPACT_ATOMS: atom_id res chain seq x y z
N MET A 1 -35.14 20.73 17.94
CA MET A 1 -34.41 19.45 17.81
C MET A 1 -33.10 19.78 17.12
N GLY A 2 -31.98 19.73 17.85
CA GLY A 2 -30.68 20.11 17.32
C GLY A 2 -30.19 19.06 16.33
N ALA A 3 -29.65 19.49 15.19
CA ALA A 3 -28.99 18.61 14.24
C ALA A 3 -27.86 17.87 14.97
N LEU A 4 -27.82 16.54 14.85
CA LEU A 4 -26.69 15.74 15.30
C LEU A 4 -25.46 16.32 14.60
N LYS A 5 -24.58 16.97 15.36
CA LYS A 5 -23.28 17.42 14.85
C LYS A 5 -22.41 16.17 14.85
N ILE A 6 -22.40 15.48 13.72
CA ILE A 6 -21.54 14.35 13.44
C ILE A 6 -20.10 14.90 13.45
N ASP A 7 -19.32 14.58 14.48
CA ASP A 7 -17.92 15.00 14.56
C ASP A 7 -17.10 14.10 13.63
N ILE A 8 -16.18 14.67 12.86
CA ILE A 8 -15.28 13.88 12.01
C ILE A 8 -14.41 12.93 12.85
N GLN A 9 -14.24 13.23 14.15
CA GLN A 9 -13.59 12.35 15.12
C GLN A 9 -14.44 11.12 15.50
N ASP A 10 -15.77 11.16 15.33
CA ASP A 10 -16.64 10.00 15.54
C ASP A 10 -16.48 8.94 14.42
N PHE A 11 -15.81 9.30 13.33
CA PHE A 11 -15.50 8.48 12.15
C PHE A 11 -14.00 8.26 12.01
N LYS A 12 -13.28 8.04 13.12
CA LYS A 12 -12.01 7.31 13.03
C LYS A 12 -12.28 5.81 13.16
N PRO A 13 -12.60 5.06 12.09
CA PRO A 13 -12.32 3.65 12.06
C PRO A 13 -10.80 3.53 12.11
N CYS A 14 -10.20 3.43 13.30
CA CYS A 14 -8.76 3.62 13.44
C CYS A 14 -8.00 2.53 12.65
N LEU A 15 -7.34 2.92 11.57
CA LEU A 15 -6.12 2.27 11.13
C LEU A 15 -5.09 2.50 12.25
N THR A 16 -5.10 1.59 13.24
CA THR A 16 -4.11 1.63 14.32
C THR A 16 -2.72 1.31 13.76
N ASP A 17 -1.67 1.74 14.44
CA ASP A 17 -0.28 1.44 14.03
C ASP A 17 -0.07 -0.07 13.78
N GLU A 18 -0.66 -0.94 14.61
CA GLU A 18 -0.62 -2.39 14.42
C GLU A 18 -1.36 -2.87 13.17
N SER A 19 -2.50 -2.24 12.83
CA SER A 19 -3.27 -2.56 11.63
C SER A 19 -2.54 -2.09 10.37
N ILE A 20 -1.89 -0.93 10.43
CA ILE A 20 -1.05 -0.38 9.37
C ILE A 20 0.15 -1.30 9.12
N ASP A 21 0.87 -1.74 10.15
CA ASP A 21 2.00 -2.67 10.01
C ASP A 21 1.57 -4.01 9.39
N LYS A 22 0.45 -4.58 9.83
CA LYS A 22 -0.12 -5.80 9.23
C LYS A 22 -0.51 -5.58 7.77
N LEU A 23 -1.09 -4.43 7.44
CA LEU A 23 -1.50 -4.09 6.08
C LEU A 23 -0.27 -3.93 5.17
N VAL A 24 0.78 -3.23 5.61
CA VAL A 24 2.04 -3.09 4.88
C VAL A 24 2.65 -4.47 4.61
N LYS A 25 2.70 -5.37 5.61
CA LYS A 25 3.19 -6.74 5.42
C LYS A 25 2.37 -7.54 4.41
N LEU A 26 1.04 -7.42 4.45
CA LEU A 26 0.15 -8.08 3.50
C LEU A 26 0.36 -7.55 2.08
N ILE A 27 0.45 -6.23 1.91
CA ILE A 27 0.71 -5.58 0.62
C ILE A 27 2.07 -6.03 0.09
N MET A 28 3.12 -5.95 0.91
CA MET A 28 4.46 -6.39 0.51
C MET A 28 4.47 -7.87 0.11
N SER A 29 3.77 -8.74 0.87
CA SER A 29 3.67 -10.16 0.52
C SER A 29 2.89 -10.41 -0.78
N ASP A 30 1.84 -9.65 -1.10
CA ASP A 30 1.13 -9.77 -2.38
C ASP A 30 1.95 -9.18 -3.54
N LEU A 31 2.76 -8.16 -3.23
CA LEU A 31 3.66 -7.55 -4.19
C LEU A 31 4.86 -8.46 -4.51
N ASP A 32 5.25 -9.34 -3.59
CA ASP A 32 6.41 -10.23 -3.70
C ASP A 32 6.19 -11.47 -4.62
N ILE A 33 5.03 -11.62 -5.27
CA ILE A 33 4.67 -12.89 -5.94
C ILE A 33 4.86 -12.86 -7.46
N TYR A 34 6.02 -13.35 -7.92
CA TYR A 34 6.29 -14.29 -9.03
C TYR A 34 5.48 -14.23 -10.35
N SER A 35 4.90 -13.11 -10.77
CA SER A 35 4.37 -12.99 -12.14
C SER A 35 4.79 -11.69 -12.84
N TYR A 36 5.64 -11.86 -13.84
CA TYR A 36 6.06 -11.00 -14.96
C TYR A 36 5.25 -9.71 -15.23
N GLU A 37 6.02 -8.66 -15.55
CA GLU A 37 5.66 -7.38 -16.20
C GLU A 37 4.19 -6.95 -16.13
N GLY A 38 3.93 -5.83 -15.44
CA GLY A 38 2.59 -5.26 -15.47
C GLY A 38 2.30 -4.19 -14.44
N HIS A 39 1.09 -3.68 -14.55
CA HIS A 39 0.44 -2.80 -13.61
C HIS A 39 -0.47 -3.64 -12.71
N ARG A 40 -0.39 -3.44 -11.40
CA ARG A 40 -1.28 -4.08 -10.44
C ARG A 40 -1.97 -3.04 -9.57
N LEU A 41 -3.29 -3.11 -9.55
CA LEU A 41 -4.16 -2.47 -8.58
C LEU A 41 -4.67 -3.52 -7.60
N ARG A 42 -4.52 -3.25 -6.31
CA ARG A 42 -5.01 -4.10 -5.23
C ARG A 42 -5.83 -3.29 -4.24
N SER A 43 -6.95 -3.86 -3.83
CA SER A 43 -7.85 -3.28 -2.84
C SER A 43 -7.85 -4.15 -1.59
N PHE A 44 -7.66 -3.53 -0.44
CA PHE A 44 -7.70 -4.15 0.87
C PHE A 44 -8.81 -3.49 1.67
N GLU A 45 -9.77 -4.27 2.14
CA GLU A 45 -10.86 -3.77 2.97
C GLU A 45 -10.65 -4.20 4.42
N CYS A 46 -10.51 -3.21 5.30
CA CYS A 46 -10.40 -3.40 6.72
C CYS A 46 -11.81 -3.64 7.32
N THR A 47 -11.87 -4.38 8.43
CA THR A 47 -13.13 -4.74 9.11
C THR A 47 -13.92 -3.54 9.65
N ASN A 48 -13.30 -2.37 9.68
CA ASN A 48 -13.86 -1.11 10.13
C ASN A 48 -14.45 -0.27 8.97
N GLY A 49 -14.54 -0.82 7.76
CA GLY A 49 -15.11 -0.15 6.58
C GLY A 49 -14.15 0.77 5.84
N ILE A 50 -12.86 0.77 6.22
CA ILE A 50 -11.81 1.44 5.45
C ILE A 50 -11.38 0.54 4.31
N ARG A 51 -11.29 1.11 3.11
CA ARG A 51 -10.71 0.50 1.92
C ARG A 51 -9.39 1.19 1.59
N VAL A 52 -8.36 0.40 1.32
CA VAL A 52 -7.05 0.86 0.85
C VAL A 52 -6.80 0.32 -0.54
N ASP A 53 -6.65 1.21 -1.51
CA ASP A 53 -6.31 0.86 -2.88
C ASP A 53 -4.84 1.21 -3.15
N VAL A 54 -4.06 0.22 -3.56
CA VAL A 54 -2.64 0.35 -3.85
C VAL A 54 -2.38 0.01 -5.30
N GLU A 55 -1.71 0.92 -5.98
CA GLU A 55 -1.30 0.78 -7.36
C GLU A 55 0.23 0.69 -7.44
N ALA A 56 0.74 -0.38 -8.03
CA ALA A 56 2.16 -0.60 -8.21
C ALA A 56 2.47 -1.12 -9.61
N ASN A 57 3.67 -0.78 -10.09
CA ASN A 57 4.19 -1.25 -11.37
C ASN A 57 5.45 -2.09 -11.17
N TYR A 58 5.53 -3.19 -11.91
CA TYR A 58 6.72 -4.03 -12.00
C TYR A 58 7.48 -3.71 -13.26
N ARG A 59 8.78 -3.42 -13.13
CA ARG A 59 9.68 -3.22 -14.26
C ARG A 59 10.84 -4.20 -14.16
N GLY A 60 11.12 -4.92 -15.26
CA GLY A 60 12.33 -5.74 -15.32
C GLY A 60 12.28 -6.89 -16.31
N SER A 61 13.21 -6.89 -17.27
CA SER A 61 13.54 -8.07 -18.08
C SER A 61 14.67 -8.91 -17.48
N ALA A 62 15.55 -8.31 -16.65
CA ALA A 62 16.69 -8.96 -15.98
C ALA A 62 16.83 -8.53 -14.50
N TYR A 63 16.62 -7.24 -14.20
CA TYR A 63 16.54 -6.67 -12.84
C TYR A 63 15.09 -6.27 -12.54
N ARG A 64 14.52 -6.78 -11.45
CA ARG A 64 13.13 -6.50 -11.06
C ARG A 64 13.09 -5.35 -10.07
N SER A 65 12.28 -4.34 -10.36
CA SER A 65 11.97 -3.26 -9.43
C SER A 65 10.47 -3.04 -9.34
N ILE A 66 10.00 -2.81 -8.12
CA ILE A 66 8.64 -2.37 -7.83
C ILE A 66 8.64 -0.85 -7.71
N GLN A 67 7.70 -0.20 -8.39
CA GLN A 67 7.44 1.22 -8.25
C GLN A 67 6.01 1.43 -7.75
N LEU A 68 5.87 2.01 -6.57
CA LEU A 68 4.59 2.49 -6.06
C LEU A 68 4.10 3.67 -6.91
N LYS A 69 2.82 3.66 -7.29
CA LYS A 69 2.18 4.73 -8.06
C LYS A 69 1.23 5.55 -7.21
N ASN A 70 0.20 4.90 -6.68
CA ASN A 70 -0.83 5.55 -5.92
C ASN A 70 -1.21 4.71 -4.71
N VAL A 71 -1.58 5.38 -3.62
CA VAL A 71 -2.17 4.79 -2.43
C VAL A 71 -3.38 5.65 -2.08
N TYR A 72 -4.56 5.03 -2.08
CA TYR A 72 -5.79 5.69 -1.68
C TYR A 72 -6.34 5.01 -0.45
N VAL A 73 -6.76 5.79 0.54
CA VAL A 73 -7.34 5.29 1.78
C VAL A 73 -8.69 5.94 1.90
N MET A 74 -9.76 5.14 1.92
CA MET A 74 -11.11 5.63 1.81
C MET A 74 -12.01 4.99 2.86
N TYR A 75 -12.99 5.73 3.39
CA TYR A 75 -14.09 5.17 4.17
C TYR A 75 -15.40 5.27 3.42
N ASN A 76 -16.31 4.35 3.70
CA ASN A 76 -17.67 4.40 3.18
C ASN A 76 -18.52 5.36 4.05
N ASP A 77 -19.09 6.40 3.45
CA ASP A 77 -19.95 7.39 4.14
C ASP A 77 -21.46 7.06 4.06
N GLY A 78 -21.81 5.93 3.45
CA GLY A 78 -23.17 5.45 3.24
C GLY A 78 -23.65 5.57 1.79
N ASP A 79 -23.16 6.56 1.05
CA ASP A 79 -23.52 6.80 -0.36
C ASP A 79 -22.30 6.72 -1.30
N ASP A 80 -21.10 7.04 -0.80
CA ASP A 80 -19.85 7.04 -1.58
C ASP A 80 -18.61 6.73 -0.72
N TYR A 81 -17.46 6.58 -1.37
CA TYR A 81 -16.16 6.49 -0.73
C TYR A 81 -15.50 7.87 -0.61
N ARG A 82 -15.04 8.20 0.60
CA ARG A 82 -14.34 9.46 0.91
C ARG A 82 -12.90 9.19 1.28
N SER A 83 -11.95 9.94 0.70
CA SER A 83 -10.53 9.78 1.01
C SER A 83 -10.19 10.24 2.43
N ILE A 84 -9.13 9.65 2.98
CA ILE A 84 -8.51 10.00 4.25
C ILE A 84 -7.03 10.29 3.97
N GLU A 85 -6.76 11.52 3.52
CA GLU A 85 -5.42 11.94 3.02
C GLU A 85 -4.29 11.70 4.04
N GLU A 86 -4.54 11.90 5.35
CA GLU A 86 -3.53 11.68 6.41
C GLU A 86 -2.99 10.23 6.42
N TYR A 87 -3.87 9.25 6.20
CA TYR A 87 -3.47 7.84 6.14
C TYR A 87 -2.87 7.47 4.79
N GLU A 88 -3.25 8.15 3.70
CA GLU A 88 -2.62 7.98 2.39
C GLU A 88 -1.13 8.34 2.45
N GLU A 89 -0.80 9.49 3.01
CA GLU A 89 0.60 9.93 3.18
C GLU A 89 1.40 8.93 4.05
N THR A 90 0.80 8.51 5.17
CA THR A 90 1.44 7.57 6.11
C THR A 90 1.74 6.23 5.45
N LEU A 91 0.75 5.63 4.79
CA LEU A 91 0.92 4.35 4.11
C LEU A 91 1.86 4.47 2.91
N ASN A 92 1.80 5.57 2.16
CA ASN A 92 2.69 5.79 1.03
C ASN A 92 4.16 5.84 1.49
N SER A 93 4.47 6.55 2.57
CA SER A 93 5.83 6.60 3.13
C SER A 93 6.31 5.20 3.55
N LEU A 94 5.51 4.48 4.34
CA LEU A 94 5.89 3.16 4.85
C LEU A 94 6.09 2.13 3.74
N LEU A 95 5.20 2.14 2.73
CA LEU A 95 5.33 1.26 1.56
C LEU A 95 6.53 1.64 0.69
N SER A 96 6.79 2.93 0.52
CA SER A 96 7.94 3.40 -0.26
C SER A 96 9.27 2.98 0.38
N ASP A 97 9.39 3.08 1.70
CA ASP A 97 10.58 2.64 2.43
C ASP A 97 10.77 1.11 2.29
N ALA A 98 9.71 0.33 2.53
CA ALA A 98 9.76 -1.13 2.43
C ALA A 98 10.07 -1.62 1.00
N ILE A 99 9.49 -0.98 -0.02
CA ILE A 99 9.77 -1.27 -1.43
C ILE A 99 11.22 -0.90 -1.78
N GLY A 100 11.72 0.22 -1.25
CA GLY A 100 13.11 0.64 -1.45
C GLY A 100 14.12 -0.40 -0.94
N GLU A 101 13.91 -0.92 0.27
CA GLU A 101 14.75 -1.98 0.83
C GLU A 101 14.71 -3.27 0.01
N LEU A 102 13.52 -3.65 -0.49
CA LEU A 102 13.36 -4.86 -1.30
C LEU A 102 14.06 -4.72 -2.67
N ASN A 103 13.86 -3.58 -3.34
CA ASN A 103 14.54 -3.29 -4.61
C ASN A 103 16.06 -3.26 -4.48
N TYR A 104 16.59 -2.78 -3.34
CA TYR A 104 18.02 -2.77 -3.07
C TYR A 104 18.60 -4.17 -2.91
N LYS A 105 17.91 -5.06 -2.19
CA LYS A 105 18.33 -6.46 -2.04
C LYS A 105 18.35 -7.21 -3.37
N GLU A 106 17.30 -7.02 -4.18
CA GLU A 106 17.24 -7.59 -5.54
C GLU A 106 18.39 -7.08 -6.43
N GLU A 107 18.83 -5.83 -6.24
CA GLU A 107 19.97 -5.26 -6.99
C GLU A 107 21.29 -5.90 -6.57
N GLU A 108 21.52 -6.07 -5.27
CA GLU A 108 22.70 -6.76 -4.75
C GLU A 108 22.79 -8.21 -5.22
N GLU A 109 21.69 -8.95 -5.18
CA GLU A 109 21.64 -10.34 -5.65
C GLU A 109 21.91 -10.43 -7.16
N TYR A 110 21.30 -9.57 -7.96
CA TYR A 110 21.52 -9.55 -9.41
C TYR A 110 22.99 -9.24 -9.76
N GLU A 111 23.61 -8.25 -9.12
CA GLU A 111 25.02 -7.91 -9.37
C GLU A 111 25.96 -9.02 -8.88
N TYR A 112 25.61 -9.73 -7.80
CA TYR A 112 26.35 -10.91 -7.36
C TYR A 112 26.30 -12.02 -8.43
N GLU A 113 25.12 -12.42 -8.89
CA GLU A 113 24.95 -13.49 -9.89
C GLU A 113 25.71 -13.20 -11.19
N LYS A 114 25.69 -11.94 -11.64
CA LYS A 114 26.40 -11.48 -12.84
C LYS A 114 27.92 -11.61 -12.73
N GLN A 115 28.50 -11.48 -11.54
CA GLN A 115 29.95 -11.63 -11.34
C GLN A 115 30.42 -13.08 -11.40
N TYR A 116 29.53 -14.05 -11.16
CA TYR A 116 29.84 -15.48 -11.14
C TYR A 116 29.26 -16.26 -12.33
N SER A 117 28.70 -15.56 -13.32
CA SER A 117 28.19 -16.08 -14.59
C SER A 117 29.13 -15.78 -15.75
#